data_AF-A0A9D3W5Q1-F1
#
_entry.id   AF-A0A9D3W5Q1-F1
#
_cell.length_a   1.000
_cell.length_b   1.000
_cell.length_c   1.000
_cell.angle_alpha   90.00
_cell.angle_beta   90.00
_cell.angle_gamma   90.00
#
_symmetry.space_group_name_H-M   'P 1'
#
loop_
_entity.id
_entity.type
_entity.pdbx_description
1 polymer ?
#
loop_
_entity_poly.entity_id
_entity_poly.type
_entity_poly.pdbx_seq_one_letter_code
_entity_poly.pdbx_strand_id
1 'polypeptide(L)'
;MKHGDVMFAGWWYNLECAIDELNINSMITRPCHKEILPINSWTTRRLYTLRGYAYSGGGKKVKRVEVTMDGGETWQVCIVDHAEKPNKYGKFWCWCFWSLDVAVLDFLVAKDIAVRAWDGTFNTQPEKLIWNLLGMMNNCWFRVKATENRMVFEHPTLPGNQSGGWMSEERHLDNSTIKRSVSTPFMNTASRISMSEVKKHNSVDSAWIVVHGHIYDCTRFLKDHPGGISSILINAGTDCTDEFDAIHSDKAKNMLEDYRIGELIKTGYVSNSAVSSPNTSVHRASNISFSGPIKEVAATRPVALVPPKKISCKLVDKTSISHNVRRFRFALPLEDQVLGLPVGKHIFLCATINDKLCMRAYTPTSSIDEVGHFDLVVKIYFKRVHPKFPNGGLMS
;
A
#
# COMPACT_ATOMS: atom_id res chain seq x y z
N MET A 1 -1.49 -36.74 26.74
CA MET A 1 -1.86 -35.36 27.10
C MET A 1 -2.92 -34.87 26.12
N LYS A 2 -3.84 -33.97 26.51
CA LYS A 2 -4.80 -33.38 25.56
C LYS A 2 -4.14 -32.21 24.84
N HIS A 3 -4.33 -32.08 23.53
CA HIS A 3 -4.11 -30.81 22.85
C HIS A 3 -5.25 -29.87 23.24
N GLY A 4 -4.90 -28.69 23.75
CA GLY A 4 -5.82 -27.60 24.03
C GLY A 4 -5.13 -26.27 23.80
N ASP A 5 -5.88 -25.34 23.20
CA ASP A 5 -5.76 -23.89 23.38
C ASP A 5 -4.38 -23.25 23.19
N VAL A 6 -3.76 -23.49 22.02
CA VAL A 6 -2.74 -22.56 21.50
C VAL A 6 -3.45 -21.27 21.08
N MET A 7 -3.39 -20.26 21.95
CA MET A 7 -4.02 -18.95 21.78
C MET A 7 -3.50 -18.21 20.53
N PHE A 8 -4.24 -18.25 19.42
CA PHE A 8 -3.96 -17.46 18.22
C PHE A 8 -3.84 -15.95 18.48
N ALA A 9 -4.48 -15.44 19.55
CA ALA A 9 -4.51 -14.02 19.91
C ALA A 9 -3.13 -13.40 20.21
N GLY A 10 -2.09 -14.19 20.51
CA GLY A 10 -0.77 -13.66 20.91
C GLY A 10 0.12 -13.16 19.76
N TRP A 11 -0.03 -13.70 18.55
CA TRP A 11 0.94 -13.52 17.46
C TRP A 11 1.14 -12.05 17.05
N TRP A 12 0.05 -11.29 16.94
CA TRP A 12 0.09 -9.88 16.52
C TRP A 12 0.67 -8.91 17.56
N TYR A 13 0.91 -9.38 18.79
CA TYR A 13 1.50 -8.60 19.87
C TYR A 13 2.95 -9.01 20.18
N ASN A 14 3.51 -10.01 19.47
CA ASN A 14 4.92 -10.32 19.57
C ASN A 14 5.75 -9.30 18.75
N LEU A 15 6.56 -8.50 19.43
CA LEU A 15 7.45 -7.52 18.80
C LEU A 15 8.55 -8.17 17.94
N GLU A 16 8.87 -9.45 18.15
CA GLU A 16 9.79 -10.21 17.28
C GLU A 16 9.25 -10.39 15.85
N CYS A 17 7.93 -10.19 15.64
CA CYS A 17 7.29 -10.21 14.33
C CYS A 17 7.10 -8.80 13.72
N ALA A 18 7.63 -7.75 14.36
CA ALA A 18 7.63 -6.40 13.80
C ALA A 18 8.63 -6.30 12.63
N ILE A 19 8.29 -5.47 11.63
CA ILE A 19 9.12 -5.24 10.45
C ILE A 19 9.70 -3.81 10.54
N ASP A 20 10.91 -3.71 11.09
CA ASP A 20 11.66 -2.44 11.18
C ASP A 20 12.62 -2.25 10.00
N GLU A 21 13.43 -3.26 9.68
CA GLU A 21 14.33 -3.25 8.52
C GLU A 21 13.76 -4.06 7.35
N LEU A 22 13.78 -3.49 6.14
CA LEU A 22 13.52 -4.24 4.91
C LEU A 22 14.59 -5.31 4.66
N ASN A 23 14.19 -6.41 4.01
CA ASN A 23 15.13 -7.43 3.53
C ASN A 23 15.78 -7.00 2.20
N ILE A 24 16.85 -7.71 1.83
CA ILE A 24 17.47 -7.60 0.50
C ILE A 24 16.47 -8.03 -0.57
N ASN A 25 16.26 -7.20 -1.59
CA ASN A 25 15.32 -7.46 -2.67
C ASN A 25 15.84 -6.90 -4.00
N SER A 26 15.45 -7.51 -5.12
CA SER A 26 15.80 -7.05 -6.46
C SER A 26 14.74 -7.44 -7.49
N MET A 27 14.58 -6.58 -8.51
CA MET A 27 13.47 -6.62 -9.46
C MET A 27 13.99 -6.35 -10.88
N ILE A 28 13.47 -7.08 -11.87
CA ILE A 28 13.73 -6.82 -13.30
C ILE A 28 12.74 -5.76 -13.78
N THR A 29 13.23 -4.66 -14.34
CA THR A 29 12.40 -3.62 -14.99
C THR A 29 12.48 -3.66 -16.51
N ARG A 30 13.56 -4.24 -17.06
CA ARG A 30 13.73 -4.47 -18.50
C ARG A 30 14.27 -5.89 -18.75
N PRO A 31 13.62 -6.71 -19.61
CA PRO A 31 12.47 -6.40 -20.47
C PRO A 31 11.19 -6.05 -19.70
N CYS A 32 10.35 -5.21 -20.30
CA CYS A 32 9.04 -4.86 -19.74
C CYS A 32 8.02 -6.02 -19.94
N HIS A 33 6.97 -6.07 -19.11
CA HIS A 33 5.86 -7.00 -19.36
C HIS A 33 5.23 -6.73 -20.74
N LYS A 34 5.15 -7.78 -21.56
CA LYS A 34 4.75 -7.78 -22.97
C LYS A 34 5.63 -6.94 -23.90
N GLU A 35 6.88 -6.68 -23.52
CA GLU A 35 7.92 -6.32 -24.49
C GLU A 35 8.14 -7.52 -25.43
N ILE A 36 8.18 -7.26 -26.74
CA ILE A 36 8.42 -8.25 -27.78
C ILE A 36 9.79 -7.94 -28.39
N LEU A 37 10.70 -8.91 -28.37
CA LEU A 37 12.03 -8.78 -28.98
C LEU A 37 12.06 -9.51 -30.33
N PRO A 38 11.87 -8.81 -31.47
CA PRO A 38 11.75 -9.47 -32.76
C PRO A 38 13.07 -10.14 -33.17
N ILE A 39 13.05 -11.47 -33.34
CA ILE A 39 14.20 -12.25 -33.79
C ILE A 39 14.39 -12.04 -35.30
N ASN A 40 15.51 -11.44 -35.69
CA ASN A 40 15.94 -11.28 -37.09
C ASN A 40 17.47 -11.09 -37.15
N SER A 41 18.04 -11.17 -38.36
CA SER A 41 19.50 -11.11 -38.60
C SER A 41 20.20 -9.82 -38.13
N TRP A 42 19.47 -8.78 -37.74
CA TRP A 42 20.01 -7.55 -37.18
C TRP A 42 19.93 -7.52 -35.64
N THR A 43 18.84 -8.02 -35.06
CA THR A 43 18.67 -8.09 -33.60
C THR A 43 19.51 -9.21 -32.97
N THR A 44 19.62 -10.38 -33.60
CA THR A 44 20.45 -11.49 -33.08
C THR A 44 21.95 -11.19 -33.05
N ARG A 45 22.40 -10.15 -33.76
CA ARG A 45 23.79 -9.65 -33.76
C ARG A 45 24.06 -8.54 -32.74
N ARG A 46 23.11 -8.25 -31.84
CA ARG A 46 23.22 -7.20 -30.82
C ARG A 46 23.06 -7.78 -29.42
N LEU A 47 23.64 -7.07 -28.46
CA LEU A 47 23.39 -7.29 -27.04
C LEU A 47 22.06 -6.64 -26.64
N TYR A 48 21.38 -7.25 -25.66
CA TYR A 48 20.20 -6.72 -25.00
C TYR A 48 20.54 -6.35 -23.56
N THR A 49 20.38 -5.08 -23.20
CA THR A 49 20.59 -4.62 -21.82
C THR A 49 19.39 -4.97 -20.94
N LEU A 50 19.49 -6.06 -20.19
CA LEU A 50 18.66 -6.32 -19.01
C LEU A 50 18.90 -5.20 -17.99
N ARG A 51 17.84 -4.75 -17.32
CA ARG A 51 17.94 -3.69 -16.29
C ARG A 51 16.97 -3.92 -15.14
N GLY A 52 17.32 -3.39 -13.99
CA GLY A 52 16.45 -3.37 -12.83
C GLY A 52 16.97 -2.50 -11.69
N TYR A 53 16.44 -2.74 -10.50
CA TYR A 53 16.90 -2.14 -9.25
C TYR A 53 17.03 -3.19 -8.15
N ALA A 54 17.74 -2.83 -7.08
CA ALA A 54 17.86 -3.61 -5.85
C ALA A 54 17.97 -2.69 -4.63
N TYR A 55 17.61 -3.19 -3.44
CA TYR A 55 17.72 -2.48 -2.16
C TYR A 55 17.90 -3.47 -1.00
N SER A 56 18.39 -3.00 0.16
CA SER A 56 18.33 -3.71 1.44
C SER A 56 18.05 -2.71 2.57
N GLY A 57 17.39 -3.15 3.64
CA GLY A 57 17.10 -2.32 4.82
C GLY A 57 18.33 -2.06 5.70
N GLY A 58 18.13 -1.35 6.80
CA GLY A 58 19.21 -1.03 7.76
C GLY A 58 20.34 -0.17 7.19
N GLY A 59 20.13 0.43 6.02
CA GLY A 59 21.13 1.18 5.28
C GLY A 59 22.26 0.30 4.69
N LYS A 60 21.99 -0.99 4.42
CA LYS A 60 22.98 -1.97 3.96
C LYS A 60 23.20 -1.83 2.45
N LYS A 61 24.44 -1.50 2.03
CA LYS A 61 24.80 -1.44 0.59
C LYS A 61 24.49 -2.75 -0.13
N VAL A 62 23.90 -2.70 -1.32
CA VAL A 62 23.87 -3.87 -2.23
C VAL A 62 25.28 -4.08 -2.78
N LYS A 63 25.88 -5.24 -2.49
CA LYS A 63 27.26 -5.57 -2.92
C LYS A 63 27.30 -6.20 -4.30
N ARG A 64 26.29 -6.99 -4.67
CA ARG A 64 26.27 -7.78 -5.91
C ARG A 64 24.83 -8.00 -6.36
N VAL A 65 24.58 -7.92 -7.67
CA VAL A 65 23.34 -8.38 -8.30
C VAL A 65 23.72 -9.41 -9.37
N GLU A 66 22.95 -10.47 -9.47
CA GLU A 66 23.22 -11.63 -10.32
C GLU A 66 21.94 -11.98 -11.09
N VAL A 67 22.07 -12.29 -12.38
CA VAL A 67 20.99 -12.80 -13.23
C VAL A 67 21.32 -14.22 -13.69
N THR A 68 20.31 -15.08 -13.73
CA THR A 68 20.35 -16.39 -14.38
C THR A 68 19.31 -16.46 -15.50
N MET A 69 19.56 -17.31 -16.49
CA MET A 69 18.63 -17.62 -17.59
C MET A 69 18.36 -19.12 -17.73
N ASP A 70 19.08 -19.96 -16.98
CA ASP A 70 18.98 -21.43 -16.99
C ASP A 70 18.20 -21.98 -15.78
N GLY A 71 17.55 -21.11 -15.01
CA GLY A 71 16.79 -21.46 -13.80
C GLY A 71 17.59 -21.37 -12.49
N GLY A 72 18.91 -21.17 -12.57
CA GLY A 72 19.79 -20.94 -11.41
C GLY A 72 21.05 -21.82 -11.35
N GLU A 73 21.33 -22.57 -12.42
CA GLU A 73 22.53 -23.40 -12.59
C GLU A 73 23.78 -22.52 -12.79
N THR A 74 23.68 -21.46 -13.60
CA THR A 74 24.72 -20.44 -13.78
C THR A 74 24.20 -19.02 -13.50
N TRP A 75 25.12 -18.11 -13.17
CA TRP A 75 24.81 -16.74 -12.75
C TRP A 75 25.80 -15.75 -13.35
N GLN A 76 25.27 -14.71 -14.00
CA GLN A 76 26.03 -13.61 -14.57
C GLN A 76 25.97 -12.40 -13.63
N VAL A 77 27.12 -11.81 -13.30
CA VAL A 77 27.21 -10.68 -12.38
C VAL A 77 26.88 -9.38 -13.12
N CYS A 78 25.91 -8.62 -12.60
CA CYS A 78 25.48 -7.35 -13.19
C CYS A 78 26.43 -6.20 -12.81
N ILE A 79 26.47 -5.16 -13.65
CA ILE A 79 26.97 -3.84 -13.26
C ILE A 79 25.95 -3.22 -12.30
N VAL A 80 26.39 -2.68 -11.15
CA VAL A 80 25.51 -2.13 -10.10
C VAL A 80 25.85 -0.66 -9.82
N ASP A 81 25.02 0.25 -10.32
CA ASP A 81 25.17 1.69 -10.17
C ASP A 81 24.55 2.20 -8.85
N HIS A 82 25.32 3.00 -8.12
CA HIS A 82 24.96 3.59 -6.84
C HIS A 82 25.01 5.12 -6.96
N ALA A 83 23.88 5.72 -7.35
CA ALA A 83 23.73 7.17 -7.42
C ALA A 83 23.87 7.86 -6.04
N GLU A 84 23.53 7.16 -4.97
CA GLU A 84 23.80 7.58 -3.58
C GLU A 84 25.26 7.29 -3.20
N LYS A 85 25.92 8.30 -2.62
CA LYS A 85 27.20 8.12 -1.92
C LYS A 85 26.93 7.78 -0.44
N PRO A 86 27.72 6.90 0.19
CA PRO A 86 27.50 6.52 1.58
C PRO A 86 27.52 7.74 2.50
N ASN A 87 26.64 7.74 3.50
CA ASN A 87 26.70 8.76 4.55
C ASN A 87 27.93 8.57 5.46
N LYS A 88 28.14 9.48 6.42
CA LYS A 88 29.28 9.44 7.37
C LYS A 88 29.41 8.15 8.22
N TYR A 89 28.42 7.25 8.17
CA TYR A 89 28.41 5.96 8.85
C TYR A 89 28.46 4.77 7.87
N GLY A 90 28.79 5.01 6.59
CA GLY A 90 28.89 3.97 5.56
C GLY A 90 27.53 3.43 5.06
N LYS A 91 26.41 4.05 5.46
CA LYS A 91 25.06 3.59 5.14
C LYS A 91 24.59 4.12 3.78
N PHE A 92 23.78 3.30 3.09
CA PHE A 92 23.09 3.59 1.84
C PHE A 92 21.58 3.38 2.04
N TRP A 93 20.78 4.44 1.93
CA TRP A 93 19.33 4.43 2.16
C TRP A 93 18.52 4.42 0.85
N CYS A 94 19.17 4.64 -0.28
CA CYS A 94 18.58 4.54 -1.61
C CYS A 94 18.78 3.14 -2.21
N TRP A 95 17.87 2.77 -3.10
CA TRP A 95 18.07 1.70 -4.07
C TRP A 95 19.30 1.95 -4.96
N CYS A 96 19.90 0.86 -5.46
CA CYS A 96 20.85 0.89 -6.57
C CYS A 96 20.17 0.41 -7.85
N PHE A 97 20.63 0.89 -9.00
CA PHE A 97 20.22 0.35 -10.30
C PHE A 97 21.22 -0.71 -10.77
N TRP A 98 20.77 -1.65 -11.59
CA TRP A 98 21.66 -2.65 -12.18
C TRP A 98 21.38 -2.86 -13.66
N SER A 99 22.41 -3.30 -14.38
CA SER A 99 22.33 -3.66 -15.80
C SER A 99 23.26 -4.82 -16.15
N LEU A 100 22.83 -5.62 -17.11
CA LEU A 100 23.61 -6.71 -17.72
C LEU A 100 23.30 -6.77 -19.21
N ASP A 101 24.33 -6.76 -20.05
CA ASP A 101 24.19 -6.96 -21.49
C ASP A 101 24.35 -8.45 -21.82
N VAL A 102 23.29 -9.07 -22.34
CA VAL A 102 23.26 -10.49 -22.76
C VAL A 102 23.10 -10.60 -24.28
N ALA A 103 23.46 -11.73 -24.90
CA ALA A 103 23.20 -11.90 -26.33
C ALA A 103 21.72 -12.24 -26.56
N VAL A 104 21.13 -11.70 -27.62
CA VAL A 104 19.71 -11.98 -27.99
C VAL A 104 19.46 -13.46 -28.28
N LEU A 105 20.52 -14.21 -28.63
CA LEU A 105 20.47 -15.66 -28.81
C LEU A 105 20.34 -16.43 -27.49
N ASP A 106 20.83 -15.89 -26.37
CA ASP A 106 20.78 -16.56 -25.06
C ASP A 106 19.32 -16.76 -24.61
N PHE A 107 18.42 -15.84 -24.98
CA PHE A 107 17.00 -15.96 -24.71
C PHE A 107 16.33 -17.14 -25.44
N LEU A 108 16.87 -17.62 -26.57
CA LEU A 108 16.32 -18.77 -27.31
C LEU A 108 16.41 -20.10 -26.53
N VAL A 109 17.27 -20.14 -25.52
CA VAL A 109 17.50 -21.32 -24.65
C VAL A 109 17.21 -21.03 -23.17
N ALA A 110 16.69 -19.83 -22.86
CA ALA A 110 16.41 -19.41 -21.50
C ALA A 110 15.10 -20.02 -20.97
N LYS A 111 15.14 -20.65 -19.80
CA LYS A 111 13.96 -21.23 -19.13
C LYS A 111 13.10 -20.12 -18.52
N ASP A 112 13.72 -19.29 -17.71
CA ASP A 112 13.20 -18.01 -17.21
C ASP A 112 14.38 -17.11 -16.82
N ILE A 113 14.19 -15.78 -16.92
CA ILE A 113 15.19 -14.79 -16.50
C ILE A 113 14.92 -14.45 -15.04
N ALA A 114 15.78 -14.89 -14.13
CA ALA A 114 15.65 -14.61 -12.69
C ALA A 114 16.77 -13.70 -12.19
N VAL A 115 16.44 -12.78 -11.28
CA VAL A 115 17.43 -11.93 -10.59
C VAL A 115 17.47 -12.19 -9.08
N ARG A 116 18.67 -12.10 -8.50
CA ARG A 116 18.88 -12.02 -7.05
C ARG A 116 19.97 -11.03 -6.69
N ALA A 117 19.93 -10.49 -5.49
CA ALA A 117 20.93 -9.57 -4.96
C ALA A 117 21.52 -10.04 -3.62
N TRP A 118 22.73 -9.55 -3.32
CA TRP A 118 23.48 -9.79 -2.09
C TRP A 118 23.84 -8.46 -1.43
N ASP A 119 23.61 -8.33 -0.12
CA ASP A 119 23.86 -7.08 0.61
C ASP A 119 25.22 -7.03 1.35
N GLY A 120 25.46 -5.90 2.03
CA GLY A 120 26.67 -5.63 2.80
C GLY A 120 27.00 -6.68 3.87
N THR A 121 25.98 -7.38 4.36
CA THR A 121 26.04 -8.44 5.38
C THR A 121 25.98 -9.86 4.80
N PHE A 122 26.04 -10.00 3.46
CA PHE A 122 25.89 -11.27 2.73
C PHE A 122 24.52 -11.94 2.87
N ASN A 123 23.48 -11.19 3.28
CA ASN A 123 22.11 -11.65 3.12
C ASN A 123 21.76 -11.71 1.62
N THR A 124 20.92 -12.68 1.22
CA THR A 124 20.49 -12.90 -0.17
C THR A 124 19.00 -13.27 -0.25
N GLN A 125 18.49 -13.41 -1.46
CA GLN A 125 17.10 -13.72 -1.76
C GLN A 125 16.87 -15.24 -1.90
N PRO A 126 15.76 -15.80 -1.36
CA PRO A 126 15.42 -17.22 -1.54
C PRO A 126 14.96 -17.51 -2.98
N GLU A 127 15.16 -18.74 -3.44
CA GLU A 127 14.69 -19.19 -4.77
C GLU A 127 13.15 -19.16 -4.88
N LYS A 128 12.48 -19.57 -3.80
CA LYS A 128 11.03 -19.82 -3.74
C LYS A 128 10.35 -18.82 -2.80
N LEU A 129 9.09 -18.52 -3.10
CA LEU A 129 8.27 -17.59 -2.32
C LEU A 129 8.05 -18.10 -0.89
N ILE A 130 8.48 -17.33 0.10
CA ILE A 130 8.22 -17.59 1.52
C ILE A 130 6.88 -16.92 1.87
N TRP A 131 5.82 -17.73 1.90
CA TRP A 131 4.47 -17.21 2.14
C TRP A 131 4.25 -16.87 3.63
N ASN A 132 3.53 -15.77 3.88
CA ASN A 132 3.04 -15.38 5.19
C ASN A 132 1.64 -14.75 5.06
N LEU A 133 0.91 -14.71 6.18
CA LEU A 133 -0.50 -14.31 6.23
C LEU A 133 -0.78 -12.88 5.74
N LEU A 134 0.18 -11.97 5.84
CA LEU A 134 0.06 -10.58 5.35
C LEU A 134 0.55 -10.40 3.90
N GLY A 135 1.19 -11.41 3.30
CA GLY A 135 1.86 -11.30 2.00
C GLY A 135 3.03 -10.32 1.98
N MET A 136 3.51 -9.86 3.14
CA MET A 136 4.56 -8.84 3.27
C MET A 136 5.96 -9.44 3.08
N MET A 137 6.95 -8.58 2.85
CA MET A 137 8.38 -8.94 2.82
C MET A 137 8.76 -10.02 1.79
N ASN A 138 7.93 -10.30 0.79
CA ASN A 138 8.27 -11.24 -0.27
C ASN A 138 9.49 -10.73 -1.08
N ASN A 139 10.59 -11.47 -0.97
CA ASN A 139 11.85 -11.16 -1.64
C ASN A 139 12.43 -12.36 -2.40
N CYS A 140 11.63 -13.36 -2.81
CA CYS A 140 12.15 -14.43 -3.64
C CYS A 140 12.71 -13.90 -4.98
N TRP A 141 13.49 -14.71 -5.70
CA TRP A 141 14.04 -14.30 -7.01
C TRP A 141 12.91 -13.81 -7.93
N PHE A 142 13.05 -12.61 -8.49
CA PHE A 142 12.05 -12.08 -9.41
C PHE A 142 12.28 -12.68 -10.80
N ARG A 143 11.29 -13.42 -11.31
CA ARG A 143 11.37 -14.21 -12.55
C ARG A 143 10.51 -13.62 -13.67
N VAL A 144 11.13 -13.35 -14.81
CA VAL A 144 10.46 -12.98 -16.06
C VAL A 144 10.53 -14.18 -17.00
N LYS A 145 9.38 -14.72 -17.40
CA LYS A 145 9.33 -15.79 -18.42
C LYS A 145 9.46 -15.20 -19.81
N ALA A 146 10.10 -15.92 -20.72
CA ALA A 146 10.10 -15.63 -22.15
C ALA A 146 9.28 -16.71 -22.89
N THR A 147 8.45 -16.32 -23.85
CA THR A 147 7.72 -17.28 -24.69
C THR A 147 8.51 -17.62 -25.94
N GLU A 148 8.98 -18.87 -26.04
CA GLU A 148 9.84 -19.42 -27.09
C GLU A 148 9.47 -18.95 -28.51
N ASN A 149 8.19 -19.10 -28.89
CA ASN A 149 7.70 -18.82 -30.24
C ASN A 149 7.75 -17.34 -30.67
N ARG A 150 7.91 -16.38 -29.74
CA ARG A 150 7.75 -14.94 -30.05
C ARG A 150 8.64 -13.97 -29.27
N MET A 151 9.41 -14.42 -28.27
CA MET A 151 10.16 -13.56 -27.35
C MET A 151 9.30 -12.44 -26.74
N VAL A 152 8.11 -12.82 -26.27
CA VAL A 152 7.28 -11.96 -25.41
C VAL A 152 7.67 -12.22 -23.97
N PHE A 153 8.06 -11.17 -23.25
CA PHE A 153 8.52 -11.26 -21.87
C PHE A 153 7.38 -10.99 -20.88
N GLU A 154 7.13 -11.93 -19.97
CA GLU A 154 6.04 -11.89 -18.99
C GLU A 154 6.63 -11.71 -17.57
N HIS A 155 6.32 -10.58 -16.93
CA HIS A 155 6.51 -10.41 -15.48
C HIS A 155 5.53 -11.30 -14.69
N PRO A 156 5.76 -11.60 -13.39
CA PRO A 156 4.90 -12.50 -12.62
C PRO A 156 3.44 -12.06 -12.53
N THR A 157 3.21 -10.77 -12.29
CA THR A 157 1.89 -10.13 -12.10
C THR A 157 1.91 -8.70 -12.63
N LEU A 158 0.73 -8.09 -12.82
CA LEU A 158 0.59 -6.65 -13.08
C LEU A 158 0.28 -5.86 -11.79
N PRO A 159 0.56 -4.54 -11.74
CA PRO A 159 0.40 -3.75 -10.52
C PRO A 159 -1.08 -3.42 -10.20
N GLY A 160 -1.45 -3.57 -8.92
CA GLY A 160 -2.83 -3.38 -8.45
C GLY A 160 -3.76 -4.53 -8.89
N ASN A 161 -5.06 -4.25 -9.02
CA ASN A 161 -6.07 -5.22 -9.46
C ASN A 161 -6.07 -5.43 -11.00
N GLN A 162 -4.90 -5.53 -11.63
CA GLN A 162 -4.78 -5.82 -13.06
C GLN A 162 -4.45 -7.31 -13.26
N SER A 163 -5.27 -8.01 -14.04
CA SER A 163 -5.02 -9.41 -14.42
C SER A 163 -3.97 -9.52 -15.51
N GLY A 164 -3.07 -10.51 -15.37
CA GLY A 164 -1.97 -10.74 -16.30
C GLY A 164 -0.66 -11.10 -15.59
N GLY A 165 0.37 -11.43 -16.38
CA GLY A 165 1.59 -12.03 -15.89
C GLY A 165 1.43 -13.54 -15.68
N TRP A 166 2.53 -14.28 -15.77
CA TRP A 166 2.51 -15.74 -15.86
C TRP A 166 1.89 -16.45 -14.65
N MET A 167 1.93 -15.84 -13.45
CA MET A 167 1.26 -16.39 -12.25
C MET A 167 -0.28 -16.31 -12.34
N SER A 168 -0.82 -15.49 -13.24
CA SER A 168 -2.27 -15.45 -13.51
C SER A 168 -2.71 -16.64 -14.37
N GLU A 169 -1.89 -17.08 -15.31
CA GLU A 169 -2.24 -18.14 -16.27
C GLU A 169 -2.16 -19.54 -15.63
N GLU A 170 -1.15 -19.81 -14.81
CA GLU A 170 -1.00 -21.08 -14.07
C GLU A 170 -2.22 -21.38 -13.18
N ARG A 171 -2.81 -20.34 -12.56
CA ARG A 171 -4.06 -20.47 -11.78
C ARG A 171 -5.25 -20.97 -12.61
N HIS A 172 -5.28 -20.77 -13.92
CA HIS A 172 -6.37 -21.27 -14.76
C HIS A 172 -6.26 -22.76 -15.08
N LEU A 173 -5.06 -23.35 -15.02
CA LEU A 173 -4.88 -24.81 -15.12
C LEU A 173 -5.30 -25.49 -13.80
N ASP A 174 -4.78 -25.05 -12.66
CA ASP A 174 -5.07 -25.68 -11.35
C ASP A 174 -6.55 -25.60 -10.96
N ASN A 175 -7.23 -24.49 -11.24
CA ASN A 175 -8.66 -24.34 -10.92
C ASN A 175 -9.59 -25.21 -11.78
N SER A 176 -9.09 -25.94 -12.77
CA SER A 176 -9.88 -26.93 -13.52
C SER A 176 -10.34 -28.10 -12.65
N THR A 177 -9.58 -28.46 -11.61
CA THR A 177 -9.75 -29.71 -10.86
C THR A 177 -10.59 -29.56 -9.58
N ILE A 178 -10.82 -28.34 -9.07
CA ILE A 178 -11.50 -28.12 -7.77
C ILE A 178 -12.71 -27.18 -7.91
N LYS A 179 -13.79 -27.68 -8.51
CA LYS A 179 -15.13 -27.10 -8.39
C LYS A 179 -16.03 -27.93 -7.47
N ARG A 180 -15.73 -27.94 -6.17
CA ARG A 180 -16.66 -28.49 -5.18
C ARG A 180 -17.62 -27.40 -4.71
N SER A 181 -18.83 -27.40 -5.25
CA SER A 181 -19.90 -26.47 -4.88
C SER A 181 -20.28 -26.66 -3.40
N VAL A 182 -20.20 -25.57 -2.63
CA VAL A 182 -20.82 -25.45 -1.32
C VAL A 182 -21.67 -24.19 -1.36
N SER A 183 -22.95 -24.37 -1.66
CA SER A 183 -23.95 -23.31 -1.71
C SER A 183 -24.68 -23.22 -0.37
N THR A 184 -24.51 -22.10 0.34
CA THR A 184 -25.30 -21.71 1.51
C THR A 184 -26.13 -20.44 1.20
N PRO A 185 -27.25 -20.21 1.89
CA PRO A 185 -28.38 -19.51 1.27
C PRO A 185 -28.27 -17.99 1.24
N PHE A 186 -28.57 -17.42 0.07
CA PHE A 186 -28.85 -16.00 -0.13
C PHE A 186 -30.15 -15.62 0.60
N MET A 187 -30.12 -14.61 1.48
CA MET A 187 -31.34 -13.98 2.00
C MET A 187 -31.63 -12.68 1.27
N ASN A 188 -32.64 -12.72 0.39
CA ASN A 188 -33.19 -11.52 -0.25
C ASN A 188 -33.99 -10.69 0.76
N THR A 189 -33.53 -9.47 1.07
CA THR A 189 -34.44 -8.33 1.26
C THR A 189 -33.83 -7.08 0.60
N ALA A 190 -34.60 -6.44 -0.29
CA ALA A 190 -34.19 -5.20 -0.96
C ALA A 190 -34.41 -3.98 -0.04
N SER A 191 -33.80 -4.01 1.15
CA SER A 191 -33.94 -2.97 2.17
C SER A 191 -33.31 -1.66 1.67
N ARG A 192 -34.16 -0.67 1.39
CA ARG A 192 -33.74 0.66 0.94
C ARG A 192 -33.46 1.54 2.15
N ILE A 193 -32.19 1.82 2.40
CA ILE A 193 -31.68 2.50 3.61
C ILE A 193 -31.14 3.88 3.23
N SER A 194 -31.23 4.87 4.12
CA SER A 194 -30.79 6.26 3.87
C SER A 194 -29.40 6.54 4.44
N MET A 195 -28.67 7.53 3.88
CA MET A 195 -27.39 7.99 4.49
C MET A 195 -27.58 8.50 5.92
N SER A 196 -28.75 9.02 6.28
CA SER A 196 -29.07 9.45 7.65
C SER A 196 -29.21 8.28 8.62
N GLU A 197 -29.59 7.09 8.14
CA GLU A 197 -29.56 5.87 8.93
C GLU A 197 -28.13 5.34 9.04
N VAL A 198 -27.44 5.14 7.91
CA VAL A 198 -26.05 4.64 7.85
C VAL A 198 -25.14 5.42 8.80
N LYS A 199 -25.25 6.76 8.84
CA LYS A 199 -24.48 7.64 9.73
C LYS A 199 -24.59 7.33 11.24
N LYS A 200 -25.61 6.61 11.70
CA LYS A 200 -25.74 6.17 13.10
C LYS A 200 -24.77 5.02 13.44
N HIS A 201 -24.41 4.22 12.45
CA HIS A 201 -23.63 3.00 12.59
C HIS A 201 -22.14 3.30 12.35
N ASN A 202 -21.55 4.05 13.29
CA ASN A 202 -20.19 4.58 13.24
C ASN A 202 -19.26 4.12 14.39
N SER A 203 -19.64 3.06 15.13
CA SER A 203 -18.95 2.61 16.35
C SER A 203 -18.44 1.18 16.27
N VAL A 204 -17.67 0.73 17.27
CA VAL A 204 -17.18 -0.66 17.36
C VAL A 204 -18.32 -1.68 17.40
N ASP A 205 -19.42 -1.33 18.06
CA ASP A 205 -20.59 -2.19 18.28
C ASP A 205 -21.64 -2.05 17.16
N SER A 206 -21.44 -1.12 16.22
CA SER A 206 -22.27 -0.98 15.02
C SER A 206 -21.54 -0.17 13.95
N ALA A 207 -20.95 -0.84 12.96
CA ALA A 207 -20.12 -0.26 11.91
C ALA A 207 -20.66 -0.62 10.51
N TRP A 208 -21.39 0.31 9.89
CA TRP A 208 -21.87 0.16 8.51
C TRP A 208 -21.07 1.03 7.55
N ILE A 209 -20.89 0.54 6.32
CA ILE A 209 -20.25 1.29 5.23
C ILE A 209 -21.10 1.24 3.96
N VAL A 210 -20.92 2.22 3.08
CA VAL A 210 -21.46 2.18 1.71
C VAL A 210 -20.32 1.96 0.72
N VAL A 211 -20.49 1.00 -0.18
CA VAL A 211 -19.58 0.71 -1.29
C VAL A 211 -20.41 0.49 -2.55
N HIS A 212 -20.09 1.20 -3.65
CA HIS A 212 -20.83 1.20 -4.93
C HIS A 212 -22.34 1.53 -4.83
N GLY A 213 -22.78 2.12 -3.71
CA GLY A 213 -24.19 2.41 -3.41
C GLY A 213 -24.96 1.27 -2.73
N HIS A 214 -24.28 0.17 -2.40
CA HIS A 214 -24.80 -0.90 -1.53
C HIS A 214 -24.29 -0.70 -0.10
N ILE A 215 -25.06 -1.17 0.88
CA ILE A 215 -24.81 -0.91 2.30
C ILE A 215 -24.50 -2.24 3.00
N TYR A 216 -23.43 -2.24 3.79
CA TYR A 216 -22.85 -3.44 4.40
C TYR A 216 -22.66 -3.27 5.90
N ASP A 217 -23.02 -4.28 6.68
CA ASP A 217 -22.76 -4.33 8.13
C ASP A 217 -21.46 -5.09 8.41
N CYS A 218 -20.39 -4.33 8.63
CA CYS A 218 -19.07 -4.87 8.89
C CYS A 218 -18.82 -5.18 10.38
N THR A 219 -19.77 -4.92 11.28
CA THR A 219 -19.59 -5.01 12.75
C THR A 219 -18.99 -6.36 13.17
N ARG A 220 -19.53 -7.47 12.63
CA ARG A 220 -19.06 -8.82 12.93
C ARG A 220 -17.68 -9.15 12.34
N PHE A 221 -17.25 -8.43 11.29
CA PHE A 221 -15.97 -8.63 10.58
C PHE A 221 -14.84 -7.72 11.08
N LEU A 222 -15.13 -6.69 11.88
CA LEU A 222 -14.12 -5.74 12.39
C LEU A 222 -12.87 -6.41 12.97
N LYS A 223 -13.05 -7.53 13.70
CA LYS A 223 -11.98 -8.28 14.37
C LYS A 223 -11.15 -9.14 13.43
N ASP A 224 -11.76 -9.61 12.34
CA ASP A 224 -11.14 -10.50 11.35
C ASP A 224 -10.54 -9.71 10.16
N HIS A 225 -10.81 -8.41 10.08
CA HIS A 225 -10.32 -7.53 9.02
C HIS A 225 -8.77 -7.44 9.01
N PRO A 226 -8.07 -7.88 7.95
CA PRO A 226 -6.60 -7.90 7.93
C PRO A 226 -5.93 -6.52 8.01
N GLY A 227 -6.64 -5.45 7.61
CA GLY A 227 -6.19 -4.07 7.80
C GLY A 227 -6.43 -3.50 9.21
N GLY A 228 -6.92 -4.33 10.15
CA GLY A 228 -7.28 -3.94 11.52
C GLY A 228 -8.62 -3.21 11.64
N ILE A 229 -9.20 -3.25 12.85
CA ILE A 229 -10.50 -2.67 13.20
C ILE A 229 -10.61 -1.19 12.77
N SER A 230 -9.58 -0.40 13.07
CA SER A 230 -9.56 1.07 12.84
C SER A 230 -9.74 1.45 11.36
N SER A 231 -9.32 0.60 10.44
CA SER A 231 -9.38 0.86 8.99
C SER A 231 -10.80 0.75 8.41
N ILE A 232 -11.72 0.09 9.11
CA ILE A 232 -13.16 0.14 8.80
C ILE A 232 -13.79 1.32 9.58
N LEU A 233 -13.50 1.45 10.88
CA LEU A 233 -14.12 2.47 11.73
C LEU A 233 -13.84 3.92 11.30
N ILE A 234 -12.71 4.21 10.65
CA ILE A 234 -12.42 5.55 10.10
C ILE A 234 -13.45 6.02 9.05
N ASN A 235 -14.13 5.07 8.41
CA ASN A 235 -15.13 5.26 7.36
C ASN A 235 -16.54 4.77 7.77
N ALA A 236 -16.73 4.29 8.99
CA ALA A 236 -18.03 3.80 9.45
C ALA A 236 -19.05 4.94 9.50
N GLY A 237 -20.25 4.68 8.98
CA GLY A 237 -21.28 5.69 8.75
C GLY A 237 -21.13 6.51 7.46
N THR A 238 -20.20 6.15 6.56
CA THR A 238 -19.94 6.89 5.31
C THR A 238 -19.89 6.01 4.06
N ASP A 239 -19.86 6.65 2.88
CA ASP A 239 -19.50 6.01 1.61
C ASP A 239 -17.98 6.05 1.45
N CYS A 240 -17.38 4.88 1.26
CA CYS A 240 -15.94 4.67 1.14
C CYS A 240 -15.60 3.86 -0.12
N THR A 241 -16.41 3.97 -1.17
CA THR A 241 -16.23 3.25 -2.44
C THR A 241 -14.81 3.45 -3.01
N ASP A 242 -14.32 4.68 -3.03
CA ASP A 242 -12.99 5.06 -3.53
C ASP A 242 -11.86 4.43 -2.70
N GLU A 243 -11.99 4.43 -1.37
CA GLU A 243 -11.02 3.89 -0.42
C GLU A 243 -11.00 2.36 -0.47
N PHE A 244 -12.17 1.73 -0.59
CA PHE A 244 -12.32 0.28 -0.67
C PHE A 244 -11.70 -0.26 -1.96
N ASP A 245 -12.07 0.29 -3.12
CA ASP A 245 -11.56 -0.14 -4.43
C ASP A 245 -10.04 0.09 -4.61
N ALA A 246 -9.45 1.03 -3.87
CA ALA A 246 -8.03 1.36 -3.97
C ALA A 246 -7.09 0.32 -3.32
N ILE A 247 -7.58 -0.46 -2.34
CA ILE A 247 -6.73 -1.37 -1.53
C ILE A 247 -7.24 -2.82 -1.44
N HIS A 248 -8.48 -3.10 -1.84
CA HIS A 248 -9.06 -4.44 -1.76
C HIS A 248 -9.04 -5.18 -3.10
N SER A 249 -8.64 -6.45 -3.08
CA SER A 249 -8.67 -7.35 -4.24
C SER A 249 -10.05 -7.95 -4.47
N ASP A 250 -10.31 -8.48 -5.67
CA ASP A 250 -11.63 -9.01 -6.04
C ASP A 250 -12.14 -10.14 -5.14
N LYS A 251 -11.24 -10.91 -4.50
CA LYS A 251 -11.63 -11.88 -3.46
C LYS A 251 -12.24 -11.19 -2.23
N ALA A 252 -11.70 -10.05 -1.82
CA ALA A 252 -12.27 -9.25 -0.72
C ALA A 252 -13.57 -8.55 -1.13
N LYS A 253 -13.73 -8.18 -2.42
CA LYS A 253 -15.00 -7.67 -2.94
C LYS A 253 -16.10 -8.74 -2.92
N ASN A 254 -15.79 -9.97 -3.35
CA ASN A 254 -16.74 -11.09 -3.29
C ASN A 254 -17.12 -11.43 -1.84
N MET A 255 -16.17 -11.37 -0.91
CA MET A 255 -16.41 -11.57 0.53
C MET A 255 -17.20 -10.41 1.17
N LEU A 256 -17.24 -9.21 0.57
CA LEU A 256 -18.01 -8.08 1.09
C LEU A 256 -19.53 -8.33 0.94
N GLU A 257 -19.98 -9.02 -0.11
CA GLU A 257 -21.41 -9.31 -0.33
C GLU A 257 -22.03 -10.15 0.80
N ASP A 258 -21.25 -10.98 1.52
CA ASP A 258 -21.71 -11.72 2.72
C ASP A 258 -22.16 -10.79 3.86
N TYR A 259 -21.85 -9.50 3.79
CA TYR A 259 -22.18 -8.47 4.78
C TYR A 259 -23.25 -7.48 4.30
N ARG A 260 -23.80 -7.67 3.10
CA ARG A 260 -24.75 -6.75 2.48
C ARG A 260 -26.11 -6.78 3.19
N ILE A 261 -26.57 -5.60 3.63
CA ILE A 261 -27.85 -5.41 4.34
C ILE A 261 -28.86 -4.57 3.55
N GLY A 262 -28.47 -3.92 2.46
CA GLY A 262 -29.40 -3.12 1.67
C GLY A 262 -28.78 -2.29 0.55
N GLU A 263 -29.58 -1.37 0.03
CA GLU A 263 -29.18 -0.40 -1.01
C GLU A 263 -29.44 1.04 -0.57
N LEU A 264 -28.57 1.95 -0.98
CA LEU A 264 -28.68 3.35 -0.63
C LEU A 264 -29.79 4.05 -1.43
N ILE A 265 -30.70 4.73 -0.72
CA ILE A 265 -31.70 5.61 -1.33
C ILE A 265 -31.01 6.80 -2.00
N LYS A 266 -30.90 6.74 -3.33
CA LYS A 266 -30.65 7.90 -4.20
C LYS A 266 -31.96 8.65 -4.41
N THR A 267 -32.25 9.64 -3.58
CA THR A 267 -33.30 10.64 -3.87
C THR A 267 -32.86 11.56 -5.00
N GLY A 268 -33.74 11.82 -5.96
CA GLY A 268 -33.51 12.84 -6.98
C GLY A 268 -33.54 14.22 -6.34
N TYR A 269 -32.53 15.06 -6.60
CA TYR A 269 -32.47 16.41 -6.05
C TYR A 269 -33.51 17.32 -6.71
N VAL A 270 -34.44 17.82 -5.90
CA VAL A 270 -35.16 19.07 -6.16
C VAL A 270 -34.82 20.02 -5.02
N SER A 271 -34.36 21.21 -5.35
CA SER A 271 -33.90 22.21 -4.39
C SER A 271 -35.04 22.77 -3.54
N ASN A 272 -34.81 22.96 -2.24
CA ASN A 272 -35.16 24.21 -1.56
C ASN A 272 -34.49 24.35 -0.19
N SER A 273 -34.60 25.55 0.38
CA SER A 273 -33.70 26.08 1.43
C SER A 273 -34.31 26.14 2.84
N ALA A 274 -33.45 26.50 3.80
CA ALA A 274 -33.73 27.23 5.05
C ALA A 274 -33.98 26.44 6.37
N VAL A 275 -33.30 26.92 7.43
CA VAL A 275 -33.74 26.96 8.86
C VAL A 275 -33.86 25.60 9.60
N SER A 276 -33.34 25.41 10.84
CA SER A 276 -32.51 26.22 11.75
C SER A 276 -31.87 25.37 12.86
N SER A 277 -30.81 25.87 13.50
CA SER A 277 -30.38 25.43 14.85
C SER A 277 -31.23 26.09 15.96
N PRO A 278 -31.23 25.55 17.19
CA PRO A 278 -30.43 26.22 18.24
C PRO A 278 -29.72 25.27 19.22
N ASN A 279 -29.03 25.85 20.21
CA ASN A 279 -28.30 25.21 21.31
C ASN A 279 -29.27 24.63 22.38
N THR A 280 -28.92 24.08 23.56
CA THR A 280 -27.79 24.18 24.54
C THR A 280 -27.99 23.00 25.56
N SER A 281 -27.16 22.62 26.55
CA SER A 281 -25.84 23.01 27.12
C SER A 281 -25.39 21.99 28.20
N VAL A 282 -24.07 21.94 28.50
CA VAL A 282 -23.37 21.48 29.75
C VAL A 282 -23.65 20.10 30.40
N HIS A 283 -22.56 19.44 30.83
CA HIS A 283 -22.34 19.02 32.23
C HIS A 283 -20.82 18.86 32.50
N ARG A 284 -20.40 18.71 33.76
CA ARG A 284 -19.03 19.01 34.23
C ARG A 284 -18.45 17.96 35.19
N ALA A 285 -17.28 17.42 34.83
CA ALA A 285 -16.17 16.87 35.62
C ALA A 285 -16.38 16.03 36.89
N SER A 286 -15.61 14.93 37.00
CA SER A 286 -14.88 14.58 38.23
C SER A 286 -13.60 13.81 37.89
N ASN A 287 -12.56 13.92 38.74
CA ASN A 287 -11.24 13.31 38.54
C ASN A 287 -11.07 12.08 39.43
N ILE A 288 -10.32 11.07 38.96
CA ILE A 288 -9.55 10.17 39.84
C ILE A 288 -8.13 10.07 39.24
N SER A 289 -7.12 10.04 40.10
CA SER A 289 -5.70 10.07 39.73
C SER A 289 -4.88 9.07 40.54
N PHE A 290 -4.03 8.28 39.88
CA PHE A 290 -3.03 7.44 40.54
C PHE A 290 -1.69 7.48 39.79
N SER A 291 -0.62 7.76 40.52
CA SER A 291 0.77 7.45 40.16
C SER A 291 1.08 5.98 40.46
N GLY A 292 1.99 5.26 39.80
CA GLY A 292 2.99 5.66 38.78
C GLY A 292 4.43 5.67 39.34
N PRO A 293 5.40 4.94 38.74
CA PRO A 293 6.79 4.99 39.18
C PRO A 293 7.80 5.47 38.11
N ILE A 294 8.31 6.69 38.31
CA ILE A 294 9.68 7.18 37.99
C ILE A 294 10.06 7.30 36.49
N LYS A 295 11.04 8.18 36.20
CA LYS A 295 11.37 8.73 34.87
C LYS A 295 12.80 8.40 34.44
N GLU A 296 13.01 8.34 33.13
CA GLU A 296 14.24 8.84 32.50
C GLU A 296 13.89 10.15 31.74
N VAL A 297 14.75 11.17 31.81
CA VAL A 297 14.40 12.54 31.37
C VAL A 297 15.13 12.91 30.08
N ALA A 298 14.57 12.45 28.95
CA ALA A 298 14.69 13.19 27.70
C ALA A 298 13.70 14.37 27.71
N ALA A 299 14.06 15.49 27.07
CA ALA A 299 13.17 16.64 26.94
C ALA A 299 12.07 16.34 25.89
N THR A 300 10.95 15.77 26.33
CA THR A 300 9.82 15.40 25.47
C THR A 300 9.16 16.65 24.89
N ARG A 301 9.54 17.01 23.65
CA ARG A 301 8.81 18.01 22.85
C ARG A 301 7.33 17.59 22.73
N PRO A 302 6.38 18.54 22.75
CA PRO A 302 4.98 18.20 22.58
C PRO A 302 4.74 17.54 21.21
N VAL A 303 3.81 16.58 21.16
CA VAL A 303 3.44 15.85 19.95
C VAL A 303 2.13 16.38 19.40
N ALA A 304 2.09 16.65 18.10
CA ALA A 304 0.89 17.15 17.42
C ALA A 304 -0.17 16.06 17.17
N LEU A 305 0.23 14.87 16.69
CA LEU A 305 -0.70 13.78 16.37
C LEU A 305 -1.05 12.95 17.61
N VAL A 306 -2.31 13.03 18.05
CA VAL A 306 -2.87 12.19 19.11
C VAL A 306 -4.11 11.46 18.60
N PRO A 307 -3.98 10.22 18.09
CA PRO A 307 -5.11 9.45 17.58
C PRO A 307 -6.23 9.28 18.64
N PRO A 308 -7.52 9.28 18.25
CA PRO A 308 -8.07 9.46 16.90
C PRO A 308 -8.36 10.94 16.55
N LYS A 309 -7.79 11.92 17.29
CA LYS A 309 -8.14 13.34 17.13
C LYS A 309 -7.59 13.90 15.82
N LYS A 310 -8.44 14.63 15.09
CA LYS A 310 -8.03 15.44 13.93
C LYS A 310 -7.47 16.77 14.42
N ILE A 311 -6.30 17.16 13.92
CA ILE A 311 -5.70 18.48 14.14
C ILE A 311 -5.83 19.33 12.87
N SER A 312 -5.94 20.65 13.04
CA SER A 312 -5.90 21.60 11.92
C SER A 312 -4.47 22.09 11.75
N CYS A 313 -3.91 21.95 10.55
CA CYS A 313 -2.55 22.36 10.20
C CYS A 313 -2.60 23.34 9.02
N LYS A 314 -1.87 24.45 9.11
CA LYS A 314 -1.92 25.53 8.12
C LYS A 314 -0.91 25.26 7.00
N LEU A 315 -1.33 25.30 5.74
CA LEU A 315 -0.40 25.31 4.61
C LEU A 315 0.40 26.64 4.62
N VAL A 316 1.73 26.56 4.63
CA VAL A 316 2.63 27.73 4.74
C VAL A 316 3.67 27.85 3.61
N ASP A 317 4.07 26.76 2.94
CA ASP A 317 4.84 26.81 1.67
C ASP A 317 4.30 25.80 0.64
N LYS A 318 4.51 26.11 -0.64
CA LYS A 318 4.16 25.29 -1.80
C LYS A 318 5.26 25.36 -2.87
N THR A 319 6.36 24.63 -2.65
CA THR A 319 7.47 24.52 -3.61
C THR A 319 7.08 23.66 -4.82
N SER A 320 7.41 24.07 -6.05
CA SER A 320 7.29 23.19 -7.23
C SER A 320 8.58 22.39 -7.44
N ILE A 321 8.48 21.06 -7.61
CA ILE A 321 9.63 20.17 -7.83
C ILE A 321 9.75 19.79 -9.32
N SER A 322 8.63 19.54 -9.98
CA SER A 322 8.56 19.22 -11.41
C SER A 322 7.29 19.78 -12.04
N HIS A 323 7.08 19.55 -13.33
CA HIS A 323 5.84 19.91 -14.02
C HIS A 323 4.57 19.32 -13.37
N ASN A 324 4.68 18.20 -12.64
CA ASN A 324 3.56 17.53 -11.97
C ASN A 324 3.87 17.02 -10.55
N VAL A 325 4.87 17.57 -9.87
CA VAL A 325 5.16 17.26 -8.45
C VAL A 325 5.43 18.55 -7.69
N ARG A 326 4.82 18.69 -6.52
CA ARG A 326 5.04 19.81 -5.59
C ARG A 326 5.31 19.30 -4.19
N ARG A 327 6.05 20.09 -3.41
CA ARG A 327 6.14 19.97 -1.97
C ARG A 327 5.17 20.94 -1.32
N PHE A 328 4.45 20.49 -0.30
CA PHE A 328 3.53 21.29 0.51
C PHE A 328 4.00 21.22 1.96
N ARG A 329 4.29 22.38 2.56
CA ARG A 329 4.70 22.50 3.95
C ARG A 329 3.52 22.93 4.81
N PHE A 330 3.20 22.13 5.83
CA PHE A 330 2.13 22.43 6.77
C PHE A 330 2.72 22.75 8.14
N ALA A 331 2.38 23.92 8.69
CA ALA A 331 2.70 24.27 10.07
C ALA A 331 1.79 23.50 11.04
N LEU A 332 2.39 23.05 12.14
CA LEU A 332 1.72 22.37 13.25
C LEU A 332 0.95 23.39 14.13
N PRO A 333 0.05 22.93 15.03
CA PRO A 333 -0.70 23.81 15.91
C PRO A 333 0.15 24.66 16.87
N LEU A 334 1.34 24.18 17.26
CA LEU A 334 2.34 24.94 18.03
C LEU A 334 3.71 24.86 17.32
N GLU A 335 4.52 25.92 17.47
CA GLU A 335 5.81 26.04 16.79
C GLU A 335 6.92 25.15 17.40
N ASP A 336 6.74 24.67 18.65
CA ASP A 336 7.68 23.79 19.36
C ASP A 336 7.34 22.28 19.25
N GLN A 337 6.20 21.95 18.63
CA GLN A 337 5.75 20.57 18.45
C GLN A 337 6.56 19.81 17.41
N VAL A 338 6.68 18.50 17.61
CA VAL A 338 7.00 17.54 16.54
C VAL A 338 5.73 16.88 16.03
N LEU A 339 5.73 16.37 14.79
CA LEU A 339 4.56 15.67 14.24
C LEU A 339 4.20 14.41 15.08
N GLY A 340 5.22 13.70 15.58
CA GLY A 340 5.06 12.48 16.39
C GLY A 340 4.57 11.26 15.62
N LEU A 341 4.75 11.24 14.29
CA LEU A 341 4.48 10.09 13.45
C LEU A 341 5.72 9.18 13.36
N PRO A 342 5.65 7.89 13.73
CA PRO A 342 6.76 6.96 13.53
C PRO A 342 7.07 6.73 12.05
N VAL A 343 8.32 6.37 11.76
CA VAL A 343 8.76 6.00 10.40
C VAL A 343 7.90 4.86 9.84
N GLY A 344 7.59 4.91 8.54
CA GLY A 344 6.76 3.91 7.87
C GLY A 344 5.24 4.03 8.12
N LYS A 345 4.78 4.98 8.95
CA LYS A 345 3.36 5.32 9.08
C LYS A 345 2.98 6.49 8.15
N HIS A 346 1.68 6.74 8.00
CA HIS A 346 1.12 7.80 7.17
C HIS A 346 0.10 8.64 7.96
N ILE A 347 -0.18 9.86 7.50
CA ILE A 347 -1.28 10.70 7.99
C ILE A 347 -2.44 10.69 7.01
N PHE A 348 -3.66 10.95 7.50
CA PHE A 348 -4.82 11.23 6.65
C PHE A 348 -5.08 12.73 6.60
N LEU A 349 -4.84 13.36 5.44
CA LEU A 349 -5.33 14.71 5.21
C LEU A 349 -6.84 14.66 4.97
N CYS A 350 -7.59 15.46 5.73
CA CYS A 350 -9.03 15.70 5.54
C CYS A 350 -9.22 17.12 4.98
N ALA A 351 -10.01 17.29 3.92
CA ALA A 351 -10.44 18.62 3.45
C ALA A 351 -11.81 18.54 2.78
N THR A 352 -12.64 19.57 2.98
CA THR A 352 -13.90 19.72 2.22
C THR A 352 -13.60 20.47 0.93
N ILE A 353 -13.90 19.87 -0.22
CA ILE A 353 -13.57 20.37 -1.54
C ILE A 353 -14.82 20.26 -2.42
N ASN A 354 -15.38 21.41 -2.84
CA ASN A 354 -16.68 21.48 -3.54
C ASN A 354 -17.79 20.72 -2.78
N ASP A 355 -17.94 21.05 -1.49
CA ASP A 355 -18.89 20.48 -0.52
C ASP A 355 -18.80 18.96 -0.28
N LYS A 356 -17.81 18.28 -0.88
CA LYS A 356 -17.47 16.89 -0.59
C LYS A 356 -16.34 16.83 0.42
N LEU A 357 -16.53 16.06 1.49
CA LEU A 357 -15.41 15.67 2.34
C LEU A 357 -14.52 14.72 1.54
N CYS A 358 -13.25 15.08 1.37
CA CYS A 358 -12.21 14.23 0.83
C CYS A 358 -11.22 13.86 1.94
N MET A 359 -10.78 12.60 1.94
CA MET A 359 -9.71 12.13 2.82
C MET A 359 -8.71 11.33 1.99
N ARG A 360 -7.40 11.56 2.17
CA ARG A 360 -6.35 10.77 1.52
C ARG A 360 -5.16 10.55 2.45
N ALA A 361 -4.59 9.36 2.39
CA ALA A 361 -3.37 9.00 3.10
C ALA A 361 -2.14 9.59 2.40
N TYR A 362 -1.22 10.18 3.17
CA TYR A 362 0.08 10.66 2.71
C TYR A 362 1.15 10.30 3.75
N THR A 363 2.30 9.83 3.26
CA THR A 363 3.50 9.66 4.09
C THR A 363 4.29 10.98 4.09
N PRO A 364 4.60 11.57 5.25
CA PRO A 364 5.47 12.74 5.34
C PRO A 364 6.89 12.47 4.82
N THR A 365 7.54 13.54 4.37
CA THR A 365 8.90 13.55 3.81
C THR A 365 9.90 14.37 4.64
N SER A 366 9.40 15.09 5.66
CA SER A 366 10.20 15.69 6.74
C SER A 366 10.69 14.63 7.73
N SER A 367 11.70 14.96 8.54
CA SER A 367 12.18 14.08 9.62
C SER A 367 11.09 13.86 10.70
N ILE A 368 11.23 12.79 11.49
CA ILE A 368 10.40 12.55 12.68
C ILE A 368 10.68 13.57 13.80
N ASP A 369 11.91 14.10 13.83
CA ASP A 369 12.38 15.10 14.81
C ASP A 369 12.12 16.55 14.37
N GLU A 370 11.51 16.74 13.19
CA GLU A 370 11.24 18.06 12.59
C GLU A 370 10.24 18.85 13.43
N VAL A 371 10.53 20.14 13.64
CA VAL A 371 9.82 20.98 14.61
C VAL A 371 8.95 22.03 13.92
N GLY A 372 7.75 22.26 14.45
CA GLY A 372 6.78 23.26 14.02
C GLY A 372 6.12 23.00 12.66
N HIS A 373 6.55 22.00 11.88
CA HIS A 373 6.00 21.71 10.56
C HIS A 373 6.18 20.25 10.10
N PHE A 374 5.52 19.90 9.00
CA PHE A 374 5.82 18.71 8.20
C PHE A 374 5.71 18.99 6.70
N ASP A 375 6.49 18.26 5.89
CA ASP A 375 6.52 18.39 4.43
C ASP A 375 5.89 17.16 3.76
N LEU A 376 4.95 17.37 2.83
CA LEU A 376 4.40 16.35 1.94
C LEU A 376 4.86 16.59 0.49
N VAL A 377 5.33 15.55 -0.21
CA VAL A 377 5.57 15.59 -1.65
C VAL A 377 4.40 14.92 -2.37
N VAL A 378 3.67 15.68 -3.19
CA VAL A 378 2.41 15.28 -3.82
C VAL A 378 2.49 15.40 -5.33
N LYS A 379 2.01 14.37 -6.04
CA LYS A 379 1.87 14.38 -7.50
C LYS A 379 0.56 15.04 -7.92
N ILE A 380 0.67 15.97 -8.86
CA ILE A 380 -0.40 16.86 -9.31
C ILE A 380 -1.07 16.25 -10.54
N TYR A 381 -2.34 15.86 -10.40
CA TYR A 381 -3.15 15.46 -11.55
C TYR A 381 -3.92 16.67 -12.07
N PHE A 382 -3.44 17.27 -13.16
CA PHE A 382 -4.10 18.41 -13.80
C PHE A 382 -5.35 17.98 -14.59
N LYS A 383 -6.38 18.83 -14.54
CA LYS A 383 -7.61 18.67 -15.33
C LYS A 383 -7.30 18.58 -16.82
N ARG A 384 -7.96 17.64 -17.52
CA ARG A 384 -7.77 17.28 -18.94
C ARG A 384 -6.39 16.72 -19.34
N VAL A 385 -5.47 16.46 -18.40
CA VAL A 385 -4.13 15.91 -18.73
C VAL A 385 -4.05 14.39 -18.59
N HIS A 386 -4.67 13.79 -17.57
CA HIS A 386 -4.56 12.34 -17.33
C HIS A 386 -5.87 11.61 -17.64
N PRO A 387 -5.88 10.55 -18.48
CA PRO A 387 -7.13 9.93 -18.95
C PRO A 387 -7.95 9.28 -17.83
N LYS A 388 -7.29 8.74 -16.78
CA LYS A 388 -8.00 8.21 -15.58
C LYS A 388 -8.49 9.31 -14.62
N PHE A 389 -8.03 10.56 -14.77
CA PHE A 389 -8.39 11.70 -13.90
C PHE A 389 -8.75 12.93 -14.75
N PRO A 390 -9.81 12.86 -15.58
CA PRO A 390 -10.12 13.91 -16.56
C PRO A 390 -10.48 15.25 -15.91
N ASN A 391 -10.99 15.24 -14.68
CA ASN A 391 -11.26 16.45 -13.88
C ASN A 391 -10.05 16.96 -13.08
N GLY A 392 -8.93 16.25 -13.10
CA GLY A 392 -7.81 16.43 -12.19
C GLY A 392 -7.98 15.64 -10.89
N GLY A 393 -6.98 15.70 -10.02
CA GLY A 393 -7.02 15.12 -8.68
C GLY A 393 -7.61 16.10 -7.66
N LEU A 394 -8.49 15.62 -6.78
CA LEU A 394 -9.15 16.48 -5.77
C LEU A 394 -8.15 17.01 -4.72
N MET A 395 -7.11 16.25 -4.39
CA MET A 395 -6.01 16.65 -3.49
C MET A 395 -4.67 16.61 -4.26
N SER A 396 -4.50 17.56 -5.19
CA SER A 396 -3.33 17.71 -6.11
C SER A 396 -2.68 19.10 -6.06
#